data_AF-A0A351VCJ4-F1
#
_entry.id   AF-A0A351VCJ4-F1
#
_cell.length_a   1.000
_cell.length_b   1.000
_cell.length_c   1.000
_cell.angle_alpha   90.00
_cell.angle_beta   90.00
_cell.angle_gamma   90.00
#
_symmetry.space_group_name_H-M   'P 1'
#
loop_
_entity.id
_entity.type
_entity.pdbx_description
1 polymer ?
#
loop_
_entity_poly.entity_id
_entity_poly.type
_entity_poly.pdbx_seq_one_letter_code
_entity_poly.pdbx_strand_id
1 'polypeptide(L)'
;DIQHAVCCAHLLRELTGISENHSEQNWASAFIDLLLQMKKAKEKAEEAGKETLSRYYYRKFDKKYEELIKLARQENPLPEITEKKRGR
;
A
#
# COMPACT_ATOMS: atom_id res chain seq x y z
N ASP A 1 -10.49 -4.63 -16.64
CA ASP A 1 -9.18 -4.09 -17.06
C ASP A 1 -8.24 -4.10 -15.86
N ILE A 2 -7.23 -4.96 -15.90
CA ILE A 2 -6.29 -5.19 -14.78
C ILE A 2 -5.37 -3.97 -14.59
N GLN A 3 -5.10 -3.21 -15.65
CA GLN A 3 -4.25 -2.01 -15.57
C GLN A 3 -4.93 -0.89 -14.78
N HIS A 4 -6.25 -0.77 -14.90
CA HIS A 4 -7.01 0.18 -14.11
C HIS A 4 -7.01 -0.19 -12.62
N ALA A 5 -7.06 -1.46 -12.25
CA ALA A 5 -7.08 -1.90 -10.84
C ALA A 5 -5.79 -1.53 -10.07
N VAL A 6 -4.66 -1.39 -10.77
CA VAL A 6 -3.36 -0.98 -10.18
C VAL A 6 -3.08 0.51 -10.33
N CYS A 7 -4.03 1.31 -10.83
CA CYS A 7 -3.83 2.75 -10.88
C CYS A 7 -3.84 3.33 -9.45
N CYS A 8 -3.06 4.39 -9.22
CA CYS A 8 -2.97 5.01 -7.90
C CYS A 8 -4.34 5.45 -7.36
N ALA A 9 -5.27 5.86 -8.23
CA ALA A 9 -6.61 6.28 -7.81
C ALA A 9 -7.44 5.12 -7.25
N HIS A 10 -7.45 3.96 -7.92
CA HIS A 10 -8.17 2.78 -7.42
C HIS A 10 -7.48 2.20 -6.19
N LEU A 11 -6.14 2.13 -6.18
CA LEU A 11 -5.40 1.67 -5.01
C LEU A 11 -5.71 2.52 -3.78
N LEU A 12 -5.71 3.86 -3.92
CA LEU A 12 -6.08 4.75 -2.83
C LEU A 12 -7.53 4.55 -2.39
N ARG A 13 -8.47 4.37 -3.33
CA ARG A 13 -9.88 4.11 -2.99
C ARG A 13 -10.06 2.82 -2.18
N GLU A 14 -9.42 1.73 -2.58
CA GLU A 14 -9.47 0.47 -1.85
C GLU A 14 -8.85 0.60 -0.45
N LEU A 15 -7.67 1.22 -0.35
CA LEU A 15 -7.02 1.47 0.95
C LEU A 15 -7.87 2.36 1.87
N THR A 16 -8.53 3.38 1.32
CA THR A 16 -9.47 4.23 2.08
C THR A 16 -10.64 3.41 2.59
N GLY A 17 -11.25 2.56 1.74
CA GLY A 17 -12.32 1.67 2.16
C GLY A 17 -11.91 0.73 3.29
N ILE A 18 -10.69 0.19 3.25
CA ILE A 18 -10.17 -0.64 4.35
C ILE A 18 -9.96 0.20 5.61
N SER A 19 -9.34 1.38 5.50
CA SER A 19 -9.12 2.26 6.65
C SER A 19 -10.41 2.74 7.32
N GLU A 20 -11.50 2.89 6.55
CA GLU A 20 -12.81 3.30 7.07
C GLU A 20 -13.57 2.14 7.74
N ASN A 21 -13.49 0.94 7.16
CA ASN A 21 -14.24 -0.23 7.64
C ASN A 21 -13.48 -1.05 8.71
N HIS A 22 -12.15 -0.94 8.74
CA HIS A 22 -11.25 -1.69 9.60
C HIS A 22 -10.27 -0.74 10.30
N SER A 23 -10.79 0.14 11.15
CA SER A 23 -9.99 1.12 11.88
C SER A 23 -8.87 0.53 12.75
N GLU A 24 -8.97 -0.77 13.10
CA GLU A 24 -7.92 -1.55 13.77
C GLU A 24 -6.72 -1.89 12.87
N GLN A 25 -6.89 -1.82 11.55
CA GLN A 25 -5.88 -2.15 10.54
C GLN A 25 -5.14 -0.89 10.07
N ASN A 26 -4.22 -0.44 10.90
CA ASN A 26 -3.43 0.79 10.67
C ASN A 26 -2.55 0.73 9.42
N TRP A 27 -2.23 -0.46 8.93
CA TRP A 27 -1.44 -0.60 7.70
C TRP A 27 -2.08 0.12 6.49
N ALA A 28 -3.41 0.16 6.40
CA ALA A 28 -4.09 0.73 5.24
C ALA A 28 -3.88 2.26 5.13
N SER A 29 -4.09 2.99 6.23
CA SER A 29 -3.85 4.43 6.29
C SER A 29 -2.36 4.76 6.12
N ALA A 30 -1.47 3.95 6.69
CA ALA A 30 -0.03 4.12 6.51
C ALA A 30 0.43 3.90 5.05
N PHE A 31 -0.21 3.00 4.30
CA PHE A 31 0.04 2.84 2.87
C PHE A 31 -0.44 4.03 2.05
N ILE A 32 -1.59 4.63 2.39
CA ILE A 32 -2.07 5.87 1.77
C ILE A 32 -1.01 6.97 1.94
N ASP A 33 -0.51 7.16 3.16
CA ASP A 33 0.52 8.15 3.45
C ASP A 33 1.81 7.88 2.67
N LEU A 34 2.22 6.62 2.54
CA LEU A 34 3.40 6.24 1.76
C LEU A 34 3.24 6.60 0.27
N LEU A 35 2.09 6.28 -0.33
CA LEU A 35 1.79 6.59 -1.73
C LEU A 35 1.78 8.11 -1.99
N LEU A 36 1.17 8.88 -1.08
CA LEU A 36 1.16 10.34 -1.17
C LEU A 36 2.57 10.93 -1.04
N GLN A 37 3.41 10.38 -0.15
CA GLN A 37 4.81 10.77 -0.04
C GLN A 37 5.61 10.46 -1.31
N MET A 38 5.39 9.30 -1.94
CA MET A 38 6.02 8.93 -3.21
C MET A 38 5.60 9.87 -4.35
N LYS A 39 4.30 10.17 -4.47
CA LYS A 39 3.76 11.14 -5.44
C LYS A 39 4.43 12.51 -5.27
N LYS A 40 4.47 13.03 -4.04
CA LYS A 40 5.10 14.32 -3.74
C LYS A 40 6.60 14.33 -4.05
N ALA A 41 7.29 13.22 -3.83
CA ALA A 41 8.72 13.11 -4.16
C ALA A 41 8.93 13.13 -5.69
N LYS A 42 8.08 12.42 -6.44
CA LYS A 42 8.08 12.43 -7.91
C LYS A 42 7.82 13.85 -8.45
N GLU A 43 6.77 14.52 -7.99
CA GLU A 43 6.41 15.87 -8.42
C GLU A 43 7.57 16.86 -8.20
N LYS A 44 8.21 16.82 -7.02
CA LYS A 44 9.40 17.65 -6.74
C LYS A 44 10.60 17.34 -7.63
N ALA A 45 10.75 16.09 -8.06
CA ALA A 45 11.82 15.71 -8.97
C ALA A 45 11.52 16.25 -10.38
N GLU A 46 10.27 16.14 -10.83
CA GLU A 46 9.79 16.69 -12.11
C GLU A 46 9.93 18.23 -12.13
N GLU A 47 9.52 18.93 -11.07
CA GLU A 47 9.71 20.38 -10.89
C GLU A 47 11.19 20.79 -10.94
N ALA A 48 12.08 19.92 -10.47
CA ALA A 48 13.53 20.13 -10.52
C ALA A 48 14.16 19.68 -11.85
N GLY A 49 13.36 19.33 -12.87
CA GLY A 49 13.84 18.87 -14.18
C GLY A 49 14.50 17.50 -14.17
N LYS A 50 14.24 16.67 -13.16
CA LYS A 50 14.81 15.33 -13.03
C LYS A 50 13.84 14.29 -13.60
N GLU A 51 14.36 13.40 -14.42
CA GLU A 51 13.61 12.27 -14.97
C GLU A 51 13.52 11.08 -13.99
N THR A 52 14.36 11.07 -12.95
CA THR A 52 14.43 9.96 -11.98
C THR A 52 14.59 10.46 -10.55
N LEU A 53 14.11 9.65 -9.61
CA LEU A 53 14.39 9.84 -8.19
C LEU A 53 15.81 9.39 -7.87
N SER A 54 16.45 10.03 -6.90
CA SER A 54 17.75 9.56 -6.44
C SER A 54 17.63 8.19 -5.75
N ARG A 55 18.72 7.41 -5.80
CA ARG A 55 18.81 6.10 -5.12
C ARG A 55 18.46 6.16 -3.62
N TYR A 56 18.65 7.32 -2.99
CA TYR A 56 18.26 7.53 -1.60
C TYR A 56 16.74 7.41 -1.40
N TYR A 57 15.94 8.04 -2.27
CA TYR A 57 14.48 7.97 -2.19
C TYR A 57 13.97 6.56 -2.47
N TYR A 58 14.53 5.86 -3.46
CA TYR A 58 14.18 4.47 -3.72
C TYR A 58 14.38 3.59 -2.49
N ARG A 59 15.58 3.61 -1.87
CA ARG A 59 15.85 2.81 -0.67
C ARG A 59 14.95 3.20 0.52
N LYS A 60 14.67 4.50 0.68
CA LYS A 60 13.79 5.00 1.74
C LYS A 60 12.37 4.45 1.58
N PHE A 61 11.83 4.50 0.36
CA PHE A 61 10.47 4.07 0.08
C PHE A 61 10.32 2.56 0.11
N ASP A 62 11.29 1.83 -0.44
CA ASP A 62 11.35 0.37 -0.45
C ASP A 62 11.37 -0.20 0.98
N LYS A 63 12.24 0.35 1.84
CA LYS A 63 12.29 -0.04 3.26
C LYS A 63 10.94 0.19 3.97
N LYS A 64 10.31 1.34 3.77
CA LYS A 64 9.00 1.64 4.36
C LYS A 64 7.91 0.70 3.84
N TYR A 65 7.94 0.38 2.54
CA TYR A 65 7.00 -0.54 1.93
C TYR A 65 7.09 -1.93 2.58
N GLU A 66 8.31 -2.46 2.72
CA GLU A 66 8.56 -3.75 3.38
C GLU A 66 8.11 -3.78 4.85
N GLU A 67 8.34 -2.68 5.60
CA GLU A 67 7.85 -2.53 6.96
C GLU A 67 6.31 -2.56 7.04
N LEU A 68 5.63 -1.88 6.10
CA LEU A 68 4.17 -1.88 6.05
C LEU A 68 3.57 -3.21 5.59
N ILE A 69 4.22 -3.95 4.69
CA ILE A 69 3.79 -5.31 4.32
C ILE A 69 3.85 -6.24 5.54
N LYS A 70 4.88 -6.11 6.37
CA LYS A 70 4.97 -6.90 7.62
C LYS A 70 3.85 -6.55 8.58
N LEU A 71 3.57 -5.25 8.77
CA LEU A 71 2.47 -4.79 9.61
C LEU A 71 1.12 -5.30 9.07
N ALA A 72 0.88 -5.19 7.77
CA ALA A 72 -0.34 -5.65 7.13
C ALA A 72 -0.57 -7.15 7.36
N ARG A 73 0.47 -7.98 7.26
CA ARG A 73 0.36 -9.42 7.53
C ARG A 73 0.08 -9.75 9.00
N GLN A 74 0.53 -8.91 9.93
CA GLN A 74 0.29 -9.07 11.36
C GLN A 74 -1.13 -8.68 11.74
N GLU A 75 -1.61 -7.54 11.23
CA GLU A 75 -2.95 -6.99 11.52
C GLU A 75 -4.05 -7.68 10.68
N ASN A 76 -3.71 -8.22 9.51
CA ASN A 76 -4.61 -8.96 8.63
C ASN A 76 -4.09 -10.38 8.37
N PRO A 77 -4.12 -11.26 9.40
CA PRO A 77 -3.72 -12.65 9.23
C PRO A 77 -4.68 -13.37 8.28
N LEU A 78 -4.14 -14.29 7.47
CA LEU A 78 -4.98 -15.13 6.63
C LEU A 78 -5.92 -15.96 7.52
N PRO A 79 -7.20 -16.10 7.14
CA PRO A 79 -8.10 -16.97 7.89
C PRO A 79 -7.53 -18.38 7.91
N GLU A 80 -7.51 -19.01 9.08
CA GLU A 80 -7.14 -20.42 9.19
C GLU A 80 -8.07 -21.24 8.30
N ILE A 81 -7.49 -22.03 7.40
CA ILE A 81 -8.22 -22.95 6.54
C ILE A 81 -8.72 -24.08 7.45
N THR A 82 -9.80 -23.84 8.17
CA THR A 82 -10.54 -24.94 8.80
C THR A 82 -11.13 -25.74 7.64
N GLU A 83 -10.64 -26.97 7.45
CA GLU A 83 -11.26 -27.92 6.53
C GLU A 83 -12.71 -28.11 6.96
N LYS A 84 -13.63 -27.31 6.39
CA LYS A 84 -15.05 -27.59 6.50
C LYS A 84 -15.27 -28.88 5.74
N LYS A 85 -15.35 -29.99 6.49
CA LYS A 85 -15.96 -31.23 6.01
C LYS A 85 -17.30 -30.84 5.40
N ARG A 86 -17.36 -30.81 4.07
CA ARG A 86 -18.61 -30.64 3.33
C ARG A 86 -19.52 -31.77 3.80
N GLY A 87 -20.64 -31.41 4.42
CA GLY A 87 -21.66 -32.37 4.81
C GLY A 87 -22.15 -33.16 3.60
N ARG A 88 -22.49 -34.43 3.85
CA ARG A 88 -22.97 -35.43 2.89
C ARG A 88 -24.11 -34.94 2.02
#